data_AF-A0A951PYL9-F1
#
_entry.id   AF-A0A951PYL9-F1
#
_cell.length_a   1.000
_cell.length_b   1.000
_cell.length_c   1.000
_cell.angle_alpha   90.00
_cell.angle_beta   90.00
_cell.angle_gamma   90.00
#
_symmetry.space_group_name_H-M   'P 1'
#
loop_
_entity.id
_entity.type
_entity.pdbx_description
1 polymer ?
#
loop_
_entity_poly.entity_id
_entity_poly.type
_entity_poly.pdbx_seq_one_letter_code
_entity_poly.pdbx_strand_id
1 'polypeptide(L)'
;MKTVQVEYAGTIAVETGETPKELYSHQNEAIKALNEKNQLPFEGLLVLPTGGGKTLTVVHWLLRNFINKGKKVLYLYPSLREVNVICPLWQDISTIIH
;
A
#
# COMPACT_ATOMS: atom_id res chain seq x y z
N MET A 1 -18.06 3.30 -25.29
CA MET A 1 -17.29 3.41 -24.02
C MET A 1 -16.08 4.28 -24.33
N LYS A 2 -15.91 5.44 -23.66
CA LYS A 2 -14.76 6.33 -23.90
C LYS A 2 -13.61 5.89 -22.99
N THR A 3 -12.53 5.40 -23.58
CA THR A 3 -11.30 5.08 -22.85
C THR A 3 -10.54 6.38 -22.60
N VAL A 4 -10.39 6.75 -21.33
CA VAL A 4 -9.54 7.87 -20.92
C VAL A 4 -8.16 7.30 -20.62
N GLN A 5 -7.13 7.78 -21.32
CA GLN A 5 -5.74 7.51 -20.97
C GLN A 5 -5.43 8.33 -19.72
N VAL A 6 -5.12 7.65 -18.61
CA VAL A 6 -4.77 8.28 -17.34
C VAL A 6 -3.27 8.11 -17.15
N GLU A 7 -2.53 9.20 -17.15
CA GLU A 7 -1.06 9.21 -17.07
C GLU A 7 -0.52 8.56 -15.78
N TYR A 8 -1.27 8.65 -14.68
CA TYR A 8 -0.90 8.11 -13.37
C TYR A 8 -1.80 6.93 -12.95
N ALA A 9 -2.14 6.06 -13.91
CA ALA A 9 -2.81 4.79 -13.64
C ALA A 9 -1.92 3.63 -14.07
N GLY A 10 -1.89 2.57 -13.27
CA GLY A 10 -1.10 1.37 -13.54
C GLY A 10 -1.74 0.12 -12.95
N THR A 11 -1.31 -1.03 -13.44
CA THR A 11 -1.65 -2.33 -12.87
C THR A 11 -0.43 -2.84 -12.11
N ILE A 12 -0.64 -3.17 -10.84
CA ILE A 12 0.39 -3.78 -10.02
C ILE A 12 0.15 -5.29 -10.03
N ALA A 13 1.09 -6.03 -10.60
CA ALA A 13 1.16 -7.47 -10.41
C ALA A 13 1.76 -7.75 -9.03
N VAL A 14 0.98 -8.38 -8.16
CA VAL A 14 1.48 -8.84 -6.85
C VAL A 14 2.19 -10.17 -7.11
N GLU A 15 3.49 -10.21 -6.84
CA GLU A 15 4.31 -11.41 -7.03
C GLU A 15 4.33 -12.21 -5.73
N THR A 16 4.23 -13.53 -5.82
CA THR A 16 4.29 -14.44 -4.67
C THR A 16 5.68 -15.08 -4.61
N GLY A 17 6.55 -14.66 -3.68
CA GLY A 17 7.90 -15.22 -3.50
C GLY A 17 8.50 -14.88 -2.12
N GLU A 18 9.48 -15.66 -1.64
CA GLU A 18 10.08 -15.47 -0.31
C GLU A 18 10.92 -14.18 -0.24
N THR A 19 10.64 -13.32 0.75
CA THR A 19 11.38 -12.07 0.96
C THR A 19 12.08 -12.06 2.31
N PRO A 20 13.37 -11.69 2.40
CA PRO A 20 14.13 -11.68 3.66
C PRO A 20 13.83 -10.49 4.60
N LYS A 21 12.86 -9.63 4.28
CA LYS A 21 12.70 -8.33 4.97
C LYS A 21 11.49 -8.33 5.91
N GLU A 22 11.76 -8.57 7.19
CA GLU A 22 10.73 -8.47 8.23
C GLU A 22 10.35 -7.01 8.53
N LEU A 23 9.06 -6.78 8.78
CA LEU A 23 8.55 -5.50 9.24
C LEU A 23 8.96 -5.25 10.69
N TYR A 24 9.24 -3.99 11.04
CA TYR A 24 9.53 -3.61 12.42
C TYR A 24 8.30 -3.76 13.33
N SER A 25 8.50 -3.94 14.64
CA SER A 25 7.42 -4.18 15.62
C SER A 25 6.29 -3.14 15.52
N HIS A 26 6.62 -1.86 15.46
CA HIS A 26 5.62 -0.79 15.38
C HIS A 26 4.81 -0.82 14.08
N GLN A 27 5.36 -1.36 12.99
CA GLN A 27 4.64 -1.55 11.73
C GLN A 27 3.67 -2.73 11.83
N ASN A 28 4.09 -3.83 12.48
CA ASN A 28 3.22 -4.97 12.75
C ASN A 28 2.05 -4.60 13.69
N GLU A 29 2.31 -3.78 14.71
CA GLU A 29 1.28 -3.25 15.61
C GLU A 29 0.28 -2.36 14.84
N ALA A 30 0.77 -1.47 13.98
CA ALA A 30 -0.08 -0.65 13.12
C ALA A 30 -0.96 -1.51 12.18
N ILE A 31 -0.39 -2.55 11.57
CA ILE A 31 -1.11 -3.50 10.72
C ILE A 31 -2.19 -4.24 11.50
N LYS A 32 -1.87 -4.69 12.73
CA LYS A 32 -2.84 -5.35 13.62
C LYS A 32 -4.02 -4.42 13.92
N ALA A 33 -3.76 -3.18 14.31
CA ALA A 33 -4.80 -2.19 14.58
C ALA A 33 -5.68 -1.91 13.34
N LEU A 34 -5.09 -1.83 12.14
CA LEU A 34 -5.84 -1.67 10.91
C LEU A 34 -6.72 -2.90 10.59
N ASN A 35 -6.22 -4.11 10.82
CA ASN A 35 -7.00 -5.34 10.63
C ASN A 35 -8.20 -5.42 11.58
N GLU A 36 -8.03 -4.99 12.83
CA GLU A 36 -9.12 -4.92 13.82
C GLU A 36 -10.21 -3.92 13.39
N LYS A 37 -9.83 -2.82 12.71
CA LYS A 37 -10.80 -1.86 12.17
C LYS A 37 -11.47 -2.33 10.87
N ASN A 38 -10.77 -3.10 10.05
CA ASN A 38 -11.22 -3.55 8.73
C ASN A 38 -12.21 -4.72 8.76
N GLN A 39 -13.19 -4.67 9.67
CA GLN A 39 -14.31 -5.62 9.74
C GLN A 39 -15.55 -5.09 9.01
N LEU A 40 -15.71 -3.77 8.96
CA LEU A 40 -16.75 -3.03 8.24
C LEU A 40 -16.10 -1.82 7.56
N PRO A 41 -16.76 -1.16 6.59
CA PRO A 41 -16.30 0.11 6.05
C PRO A 41 -16.00 1.10 7.18
N PHE A 42 -14.81 1.72 7.14
CA PHE A 42 -14.35 2.60 8.21
C PHE A 42 -13.61 3.81 7.64
N GLU A 43 -13.56 4.85 8.47
CA GLU A 43 -12.70 6.01 8.30
C GLU A 43 -11.72 6.04 9.48
N GLY A 44 -10.47 6.45 9.24
CA GLY A 44 -9.46 6.43 10.28
C GLY A 44 -8.20 7.19 9.91
N LEU A 45 -7.40 7.46 10.93
CA LEU A 45 -6.12 8.16 10.81
C LEU A 45 -5.00 7.26 11.33
N LEU A 46 -4.09 6.86 10.44
CA LEU A 46 -2.85 6.18 10.82
C LEU A 46 -1.74 7.20 10.99
N VAL A 47 -1.20 7.32 12.21
CA VAL A 47 -0.09 8.22 12.52
C VAL A 47 1.17 7.39 12.78
N LEU A 48 2.20 7.59 11.97
CA LEU A 48 3.53 7.05 12.21
C LEU A 48 4.57 8.17 12.05
N PRO A 49 5.64 8.20 12.86
CA PRO A 49 6.67 9.24 12.79
C PRO A 49 7.43 9.20 11.44
N THR A 50 8.10 10.30 11.10
CA THR A 50 8.98 10.34 9.91
C THR A 50 10.15 9.38 10.10
N GLY A 51 10.54 8.67 9.03
CA GLY A 51 11.47 7.53 9.13
C GLY A 51 10.86 6.23 9.67
N GLY A 52 9.66 6.27 10.28
CA GLY A 52 8.98 5.09 10.84
C GLY A 52 8.36 4.12 9.82
N GLY A 53 8.62 4.31 8.52
CA GLY A 53 8.14 3.40 7.48
C GLY A 53 6.66 3.57 7.10
N LYS A 54 6.08 4.78 7.23
CA LYS A 54 4.69 5.10 6.85
C LYS A 54 4.23 4.47 5.54
N THR A 55 4.93 4.77 4.46
CA THR A 55 4.59 4.33 3.11
C THR A 55 4.62 2.80 3.04
N LEU A 56 5.71 2.18 3.53
CA LEU A 56 5.83 0.72 3.56
C LEU A 56 4.65 0.07 4.31
N THR A 57 4.34 0.53 5.52
CA THR A 57 3.25 -0.02 6.34
C THR A 57 1.90 0.05 5.63
N VAL A 58 1.56 1.22 5.07
CA VAL A 58 0.26 1.43 4.39
C VAL A 58 0.17 0.62 3.11
N VAL A 59 1.21 0.67 2.27
CA VAL A 59 1.24 -0.02 0.97
C VAL A 59 1.18 -1.53 1.17
N HIS A 60 1.98 -2.06 2.10
CA HIS A 60 1.95 -3.47 2.48
C HIS A 60 0.55 -3.91 2.92
N TRP A 61 -0.10 -3.11 3.77
CA TRP A 61 -1.44 -3.41 4.24
C TRP A 61 -2.51 -3.36 3.13
N LEU A 62 -2.46 -2.36 2.25
CA LEU A 62 -3.40 -2.19 1.14
C LEU A 62 -3.27 -3.28 0.10
N LEU A 63 -2.04 -3.65 -0.26
CA LEU A 63 -1.78 -4.69 -1.23
C LEU A 63 -2.30 -6.05 -0.72
N ARG A 64 -2.03 -6.41 0.54
CA ARG A 64 -2.50 -7.66 1.15
C ARG A 64 -4.03 -7.73 1.32
N ASN A 65 -4.67 -6.63 1.72
CA ASN A 65 -6.09 -6.64 2.08
C ASN A 65 -7.05 -6.27 0.96
N PHE A 66 -6.58 -5.53 -0.05
CA PHE A 66 -7.44 -4.99 -1.11
C PHE A 66 -6.94 -5.39 -2.50
N ILE A 67 -5.72 -5.04 -2.89
CA ILE A 67 -5.27 -5.20 -4.28
C ILE A 67 -5.10 -6.67 -4.65
N ASN A 68 -4.48 -7.49 -3.79
CA ASN A 68 -4.35 -8.94 -4.01
C ASN A 68 -5.72 -9.67 -4.05
N LYS A 69 -6.80 -8.99 -3.62
CA LYS A 69 -8.17 -9.49 -3.69
C LYS A 69 -8.96 -8.89 -4.86
N GLY A 70 -8.28 -8.29 -5.83
CA GLY A 70 -8.88 -7.66 -7.01
C GLY A 70 -9.62 -6.35 -6.75
N LYS A 71 -9.44 -5.73 -5.57
CA LYS A 71 -10.08 -4.44 -5.25
C LYS A 71 -9.24 -3.26 -5.76
N LYS A 72 -9.91 -2.15 -6.07
CA LYS A 72 -9.30 -0.90 -6.52
C LYS A 72 -8.98 0.01 -5.34
N VAL A 73 -7.84 0.70 -5.40
CA VAL A 73 -7.38 1.66 -4.40
C VAL A 73 -7.10 2.99 -5.09
N LEU A 74 -7.59 4.09 -4.50
CA LEU A 74 -7.19 5.45 -4.87
C LEU A 74 -6.22 5.96 -3.81
N TYR A 75 -5.00 6.29 -4.21
CA TYR A 75 -3.99 6.85 -3.33
C TYR A 75 -3.62 8.26 -3.81
N LEU A 76 -3.68 9.23 -2.90
CA LEU A 76 -3.46 10.64 -3.22
C LEU A 76 -2.14 11.14 -2.62
N TYR A 77 -1.40 11.91 -3.41
CA TYR A 77 -0.19 12.61 -2.99
C TYR A 77 -0.26 14.09 -3.37
N PRO A 78 0.37 14.98 -2.60
CA PRO A 78 0.34 16.42 -2.88
C PRO A 78 1.21 16.84 -4.08
N SER A 79 2.15 16.00 -4.56
CA SER A 79 3.03 16.38 -5.68
C SER A 79 3.36 15.23 -6.65
N LEU A 80 3.54 15.56 -7.93
CA LEU A 80 3.95 14.62 -8.97
C LEU A 80 5.36 14.04 -8.74
N ARG A 81 6.26 14.79 -8.10
CA ARG A 81 7.60 14.30 -7.76
C ARG A 81 7.53 13.10 -6.82
N GLU A 82 6.62 13.15 -5.85
CA GLU A 82 6.41 12.04 -4.92
C GLU A 82 5.77 10.84 -5.62
N VAL A 83 4.79 11.07 -6.51
CA VAL A 83 4.19 9.99 -7.31
C VAL A 83 5.25 9.22 -8.09
N ASN A 84 6.21 9.91 -8.70
CA ASN A 84 7.28 9.27 -9.47
C ASN A 84 8.24 8.43 -8.62
N VAL A 85 8.38 8.74 -7.33
CA VAL A 85 9.18 7.92 -6.39
C VAL A 85 8.36 6.75 -5.85
N ILE A 86 7.07 6.97 -5.62
CA ILE A 86 6.22 6.00 -4.93
C ILE A 86 5.68 4.93 -5.86
N CYS A 87 5.35 5.25 -7.12
CA CYS A 87 4.86 4.24 -8.07
C CYS A 87 5.82 3.05 -8.22
N PRO A 88 7.14 3.24 -8.44
CA PRO A 88 8.10 2.14 -8.44
C PRO A 88 8.17 1.41 -7.10
N LEU A 89 8.13 2.14 -5.99
CA LEU A 89 8.15 1.55 -4.65
C LEU A 89 6.96 0.62 -4.39
N TRP A 90 5.78 0.91 -4.94
CA TRP A 90 4.62 0.02 -4.83
C TRP A 90 4.84 -1.29 -5.58
N GLN A 91 5.51 -1.24 -6.73
CA GLN A 91 5.89 -2.43 -7.49
C GLN A 91 6.95 -3.23 -6.73
N ASP A 92 7.92 -2.57 -6.10
CA ASP A 92 8.90 -3.24 -5.25
C ASP A 92 8.22 -3.89 -4.03
N ILE A 93 7.29 -3.19 -3.37
CA ILE A 93 6.57 -3.73 -2.20
C ILE A 93 5.61 -4.86 -2.60
N SER A 94 5.07 -4.86 -3.82
CA SER A 94 4.18 -5.94 -4.28
C SER A 94 4.89 -7.28 -4.44
N THR A 95 6.22 -7.29 -4.47
CA THR A 95 7.03 -8.53 -4.39
C THR A 95 7.19 -9.06 -2.96
N ILE A 96 6.82 -8.27 -1.95
CA ILE A 96 7.06 -8.57 -0.52
C ILE A 96 5.85 -9.29 0.13
N ILE A 97 4.74 -9.45 -0.60
CA ILE A 97 3.44 -9.71 0.02
C ILE A 97 2.99 -11.16 -0.17
N HIS A 98 2.71 -11.79 0.98
CA HIS A 98 2.14 -13.12 1.13
C HIS A 98 0.67 -13.05 1.62
#